data_AF-L0FYW2-F1
#
_entry.id   AF-L0FYW2-F1
#
_cell.length_a   1.000
_cell.length_b   1.000
_cell.length_c   1.000
_cell.angle_alpha   90.00
_cell.angle_beta   90.00
_cell.angle_gamma   90.00
#
_symmetry.space_group_name_H-M   'P 1'
#
loop_
_entity.id
_entity.type
_entity.pdbx_description
1 polymer ?
#
loop_
_entity_poly.entity_id
_entity_poly.type
_entity_poly.pdbx_seq_one_letter_code
_entity_poly.pdbx_strand_id
1 'polypeptide(L)'
;MEKDQVSQNPYWLTVRLSPKEVQQLKKLLTQSAHCRNLSELIRTMLFKKKLTIKKRNASLDELKSEIVKVKGELRSIGVNINQVTHYFNGHPDPAEKRYFARKILPLYKKVGQKTEQLMVMISQLSRL
;
A
#
# COMPACT_ATOMS: atom_id res chain seq x y z
N MET A 1 22.77 -51.13 0.23
CA MET A 1 21.30 -51.06 0.28
C MET A 1 20.91 -49.61 0.08
N GLU A 2 20.61 -49.26 -1.18
CA GLU A 2 20.19 -47.91 -1.58
C GLU A 2 18.87 -47.56 -0.89
N LYS A 3 18.83 -46.38 -0.26
CA LYS A 3 17.59 -45.79 0.21
C LYS A 3 16.89 -45.16 -0.99
N ASP A 4 15.96 -45.89 -1.58
CA ASP A 4 15.01 -45.33 -2.55
C ASP A 4 14.21 -44.22 -1.87
N GLN A 5 14.53 -42.97 -2.19
CA GLN A 5 13.74 -41.82 -1.75
C GLN A 5 12.41 -41.84 -2.52
N VAL A 6 11.37 -42.34 -1.88
CA VAL A 6 10.00 -42.34 -2.40
C VAL A 6 9.57 -40.89 -2.65
N SER A 7 9.46 -40.51 -3.92
CA SER A 7 8.97 -39.19 -4.33
C SER A 7 7.55 -38.97 -3.80
N GLN A 8 7.34 -37.84 -3.10
CA GLN A 8 6.05 -37.47 -2.53
C GLN A 8 4.93 -37.32 -3.59
N ASN A 9 5.28 -37.23 -4.88
CA ASN A 9 4.34 -37.17 -5.99
C ASN A 9 4.86 -38.01 -7.18
N PRO A 10 4.53 -39.31 -7.25
CA PRO A 10 5.13 -40.23 -8.22
C PRO A 10 4.49 -40.15 -9.62
N TYR A 11 3.31 -39.58 -9.75
CA TYR A 11 2.56 -39.55 -11.01
C TYR A 11 2.77 -38.26 -11.81
N TRP A 12 2.99 -38.42 -13.12
CA TRP A 12 3.13 -37.31 -14.06
C TRP A 12 1.80 -36.94 -14.70
N LEU A 13 1.52 -35.63 -14.79
CA LEU A 13 0.42 -35.08 -15.56
C LEU A 13 0.98 -34.33 -16.77
N THR A 14 0.69 -34.80 -17.98
CA THR A 14 1.10 -34.15 -19.23
C THR A 14 -0.09 -33.45 -19.86
N VAL A 15 0.03 -32.16 -20.11
CA VAL A 15 -1.02 -31.33 -20.75
C VAL A 15 -0.43 -30.65 -21.98
N ARG A 16 -1.15 -30.68 -23.10
CA ARG A 16 -0.80 -29.90 -24.29
C ARG A 16 -1.35 -28.49 -24.13
N LEU A 17 -0.49 -27.50 -24.34
CA LEU A 17 -0.82 -26.08 -24.23
C LEU A 17 -0.44 -25.38 -25.52
N SER A 18 -1.30 -24.48 -25.96
CA SER A 18 -1.00 -23.53 -27.02
C SER A 18 0.03 -22.48 -26.54
N PRO A 19 0.73 -21.80 -27.47
CA PRO A 19 1.69 -20.75 -27.11
C PRO A 19 1.07 -19.62 -26.26
N LYS A 20 -0.20 -19.28 -26.51
CA LYS A 20 -0.94 -18.26 -25.76
C LYS A 20 -1.16 -18.67 -24.31
N GLU A 21 -1.56 -19.92 -24.08
CA GLU A 21 -1.78 -20.47 -22.73
C GLU A 21 -0.48 -20.57 -21.95
N VAL A 22 0.62 -20.95 -22.60
CA VAL A 22 1.96 -20.96 -21.98
C VAL A 22 2.37 -19.55 -21.54
N GLN A 23 2.10 -18.53 -22.37
CA GLN A 23 2.42 -17.15 -22.04
C GLN A 23 1.59 -16.63 -20.85
N GLN A 24 0.30 -16.97 -20.80
CA GLN A 24 -0.57 -16.64 -19.67
C GLN A 24 -0.09 -17.28 -18.38
N LEU A 25 0.29 -18.57 -18.42
CA LEU A 25 0.83 -19.28 -17.27
C LEU A 25 2.15 -18.69 -16.76
N LYS A 26 3.06 -18.30 -17.67
CA LYS A 26 4.29 -17.59 -17.30
C LYS A 26 4.01 -16.25 -16.63
N LYS A 27 3.02 -15.49 -17.12
CA LYS A 27 2.58 -14.23 -16.51
C LYS A 27 1.98 -14.45 -15.11
N LEU A 28 1.21 -15.52 -14.93
CA LEU A 28 0.67 -15.87 -13.62
C LEU A 28 1.78 -16.31 -12.65
N LEU A 29 2.79 -17.01 -13.14
CA LEU A 29 3.96 -17.40 -12.34
C LEU A 29 4.70 -16.17 -11.81
N THR A 30 4.94 -15.15 -12.64
CA THR A 30 5.61 -13.91 -12.19
C THR A 30 4.79 -13.09 -11.21
N GLN A 31 3.45 -13.21 -11.26
CA GLN A 31 2.54 -12.53 -10.34
C GLN A 31 2.32 -13.29 -9.02
N SER A 32 2.66 -14.59 -8.99
CA SER A 32 2.49 -15.43 -7.82
C SER A 32 3.63 -15.22 -6.82
N ALA A 33 3.29 -14.86 -5.58
CA ALA A 33 4.29 -14.59 -4.54
C ALA A 33 4.90 -15.87 -3.91
N HIS A 34 4.31 -17.04 -4.18
CA HIS A 34 4.60 -18.28 -3.45
C HIS A 34 4.97 -19.47 -4.34
N CYS A 35 5.05 -19.31 -5.67
CA CYS A 35 5.37 -20.42 -6.58
C CYS A 35 6.72 -20.16 -7.26
N ARG A 36 7.61 -21.16 -7.25
CA ARG A 36 8.96 -21.07 -7.83
C ARG A 36 9.02 -21.64 -9.25
N ASN A 37 8.07 -22.50 -9.61
CA ASN A 37 8.01 -23.12 -10.93
C ASN A 37 6.57 -23.34 -11.40
N LEU A 38 6.43 -23.65 -12.69
CA LEU A 38 5.13 -23.84 -13.33
C LEU A 38 4.37 -25.04 -12.76
N SER A 39 5.07 -26.13 -12.39
CA SER A 39 4.46 -27.32 -11.79
C SER A 39 3.83 -27.02 -10.44
N GLU A 40 4.49 -26.20 -9.60
CA GLU A 40 3.98 -25.75 -8.32
C GLU A 40 2.79 -24.81 -8.49
N LEU A 41 2.83 -23.90 -9.48
CA LEU A 41 1.70 -23.04 -9.82
C LEU A 41 0.47 -23.86 -10.25
N ILE A 42 0.65 -24.82 -11.16
CA ILE A 42 -0.43 -25.68 -11.67
C ILE A 42 -0.99 -26.54 -10.54
N ARG A 43 -0.14 -27.16 -9.71
CA ARG A 43 -0.60 -27.91 -8.54
C ARG A 43 -1.32 -27.03 -7.53
N THR A 44 -0.88 -25.79 -7.35
CA THR A 44 -1.56 -24.83 -6.46
C THR A 44 -2.91 -24.43 -7.06
N MET A 45 -3.01 -24.18 -8.36
CA MET A 45 -4.28 -23.93 -9.06
C MET A 45 -5.27 -25.10 -8.92
N LEU A 46 -4.80 -26.33 -9.16
CA LEU A 46 -5.65 -27.50 -9.19
C LEU A 46 -6.07 -27.96 -7.80
N PHE A 47 -5.16 -27.91 -6.82
CA PHE A 47 -5.37 -28.56 -5.50
C PHE A 47 -5.39 -27.59 -4.32
N LYS A 48 -4.82 -26.38 -4.43
CA LYS A 48 -4.78 -25.38 -3.35
C LYS A 48 -5.61 -24.15 -3.75
N LYS A 49 -6.94 -24.27 -3.65
CA LYS A 49 -7.99 -23.28 -4.03
C LYS A 49 -7.81 -21.82 -3.57
N LYS A 50 -6.76 -21.43 -2.85
CA LYS A 50 -6.41 -20.04 -2.57
C LYS A 50 -5.08 -19.67 -3.24
N LEU A 51 -5.13 -19.40 -4.54
CA LEU A 51 -4.13 -18.56 -5.17
C LEU A 51 -4.39 -17.11 -4.76
N THR A 52 -3.63 -16.65 -3.77
CA THR A 52 -3.56 -15.22 -3.45
C THR A 52 -2.80 -14.52 -4.56
N ILE A 53 -3.50 -14.16 -5.64
CA ILE A 53 -2.95 -13.33 -6.70
C ILE A 53 -2.77 -11.93 -6.12
N LYS A 54 -1.55 -11.59 -5.72
CA LYS A 54 -1.19 -10.21 -5.39
C LYS A 54 -1.10 -9.42 -6.69
N LYS A 55 -2.23 -8.95 -7.21
CA LYS A 55 -2.26 -8.07 -8.37
C LYS A 55 -1.66 -6.72 -7.97
N ARG A 56 -0.37 -6.52 -8.25
CA ARG A 56 0.29 -5.23 -8.09
C ARG A 56 -0.26 -4.28 -9.15
N ASN A 57 -0.98 -3.25 -8.73
CA ASN A 57 -1.40 -2.16 -9.61
C ASN A 57 -0.50 -0.96 -9.31
N ALA A 58 0.43 -0.67 -10.21
CA ALA A 58 1.41 0.39 -10.04
C ALA A 58 0.75 1.75 -9.75
N SER A 59 -0.35 2.06 -10.45
CA SER A 59 -1.11 3.30 -10.23
C SER A 59 -1.75 3.36 -8.84
N LEU A 60 -2.19 2.22 -8.31
CA LEU A 60 -2.80 2.15 -6.98
C LEU A 60 -1.73 2.22 -5.87
N ASP A 61 -0.55 1.64 -6.10
CA ASP A 61 0.61 1.76 -5.21
C ASP A 61 1.13 3.21 -5.16
N GLU A 62 1.16 3.90 -6.31
CA GLU A 62 1.54 5.31 -6.41
C GLU A 62 0.57 6.22 -5.66
N LEU A 63 -0.73 6.05 -5.90
CA LEU A 63 -1.78 6.80 -5.18
C LEU A 63 -1.73 6.57 -3.66
N LYS A 64 -1.49 5.33 -3.22
CA LYS A 64 -1.29 5.01 -1.80
C LYS A 64 -0.08 5.75 -1.23
N SER A 65 1.03 5.80 -1.97
CA SER A 65 2.24 6.52 -1.55
C SER A 65 1.97 8.02 -1.37
N GLU A 66 1.22 8.64 -2.28
CA GLU A 66 0.84 10.06 -2.17
C GLU A 66 -0.04 10.35 -0.95
N ILE A 67 -1.01 9.49 -0.67
CA ILE A 67 -1.86 9.60 0.53
C ILE A 67 -1.02 9.52 1.80
N VAL A 68 -0.05 8.59 1.85
CA VAL A 68 0.86 8.45 3.00
C VAL A 68 1.70 9.71 3.20
N LYS A 69 2.19 10.33 2.11
CA LYS A 69 2.94 11.60 2.17
C LYS A 69 2.08 12.73 2.76
N VAL A 70 0.87 12.94 2.24
CA VAL A 70 -0.02 14.01 2.73
C VAL A 70 -0.44 13.78 4.19
N LYS A 71 -0.66 12.53 4.59
CA LYS A 71 -0.90 12.18 6.00
C LYS A 71 0.30 12.54 6.90
N GLY A 72 1.53 12.29 6.42
CA GLY A 72 2.76 12.69 7.12
C GLY A 72 2.86 14.20 7.31
N GLU A 73 2.58 14.96 6.25
CA GLU A 73 2.57 16.43 6.29
C GLU A 73 1.52 16.98 7.25
N LEU A 74 0.29 16.42 7.24
CA LEU A 74 -0.77 16.78 8.20
C LEU A 74 -0.34 16.50 9.65
N ARG A 75 0.33 15.37 9.90
CA ARG A 75 0.87 15.05 11.23
C ARG A 75 1.88 16.09 11.68
N SER A 76 2.81 16.49 10.82
CA SER A 76 3.80 17.53 11.13
C SER A 76 3.15 18.88 11.40
N ILE A 77 2.11 19.26 10.63
CA ILE A 77 1.34 20.49 10.90
C ILE A 77 0.63 20.39 12.26
N GLY A 78 0.02 19.25 12.58
CA GLY A 78 -0.64 19.01 13.87
C GLY A 78 0.31 19.13 15.05
N VAL A 79 1.52 18.58 14.94
CA VAL A 79 2.57 18.73 15.97
C VAL A 79 2.92 20.21 16.17
N ASN A 80 3.09 20.97 15.08
CA ASN A 80 3.39 22.40 15.15
C ASN A 80 2.24 23.19 15.79
N ILE A 81 0.99 22.89 15.47
CA ILE A 81 -0.18 23.52 16.10
C ILE A 81 -0.19 23.21 17.60
N ASN A 82 0.04 21.95 17.98
CA ASN A 82 0.07 21.56 19.39
C ASN A 82 1.16 22.30 20.16
N GLN A 83 2.34 22.46 19.55
CA GLN A 83 3.45 23.19 20.15
C GLN A 83 3.14 24.69 20.33
N VAL A 84 2.59 25.35 19.31
CA VAL A 84 2.19 26.77 19.40
C VAL A 84 1.07 26.96 20.42
N THR A 85 0.15 26.00 20.52
CA THR A 85 -0.94 26.01 21.52
C THR A 85 -0.39 25.88 22.94
N HIS A 86 0.58 24.99 23.15
CA HIS A 86 1.29 24.88 24.42
C HIS A 86 1.95 26.20 24.83
N TYR A 87 2.64 26.88 23.91
CA TYR A 87 3.24 28.19 24.19
C TYR A 87 2.19 29.28 24.44
N PHE A 88 1.09 29.28 23.69
CA PHE A 88 -0.02 30.21 23.89
C PHE A 88 -0.66 30.07 25.28
N ASN A 89 -0.83 28.84 25.78
CA ASN A 89 -1.40 28.58 27.09
C ASN A 89 -0.40 28.79 28.23
N GLY A 90 0.91 28.63 27.97
CA GLY A 90 1.97 28.74 28.97
C GLY A 90 2.41 30.16 29.32
N HIS A 91 2.06 31.17 28.52
CA HIS A 91 2.45 32.56 28.77
C HIS A 91 1.22 33.40 29.19
N PRO A 92 1.27 34.13 30.32
CA PRO A 92 0.16 34.96 30.78
C PRO A 92 0.05 36.31 30.03
N ASP A 93 1.12 36.77 29.38
CA ASP A 93 1.16 38.07 28.71
C ASP A 93 0.26 38.15 27.46
N PRO A 94 -0.65 39.15 27.37
CA PRO A 94 -1.52 39.34 26.20
C PRO A 94 -0.79 39.65 24.89
N ALA A 95 0.41 40.24 24.90
CA ALA A 95 1.16 40.52 23.66
C ALA A 95 1.78 39.25 23.08
N GLU A 96 2.36 38.39 23.92
CA GLU A 96 2.88 37.08 23.54
C GLU A 96 1.76 36.14 23.03
N LYS A 97 0.60 36.11 23.69
CA LYS A 97 -0.56 35.36 23.18
C LYS A 97 -0.98 35.78 21.78
N ARG A 98 -1.00 37.10 21.49
CA ARG A 98 -1.29 37.63 20.15
C ARG A 98 -0.24 37.24 19.11
N TYR A 99 1.02 37.06 19.51
CA TYR A 99 2.07 36.55 18.63
C TYR A 99 1.83 35.08 18.25
N PHE A 100 1.54 34.21 19.22
CA PHE A 100 1.26 32.80 18.96
C PHE A 100 -0.05 32.59 18.18
N ALA A 101 -1.10 33.37 18.46
CA ALA A 101 -2.34 33.36 17.69
C ALA A 101 -2.10 33.67 16.20
N ARG A 102 -1.26 34.68 15.90
CA ARG A 102 -0.86 35.00 14.52
C ARG A 102 -0.08 33.87 13.84
N LYS A 103 0.75 33.13 14.59
CA LYS A 103 1.47 31.94 14.08
C LYS A 103 0.56 30.76 13.79
N ILE A 104 -0.54 30.61 14.53
CA ILE A 104 -1.49 29.51 14.38
C ILE A 104 -2.35 29.65 13.11
N LEU A 105 -2.72 30.88 12.74
CA LEU A 105 -3.60 31.17 11.60
C LEU A 105 -3.14 30.54 10.25
N PRO A 106 -1.87 30.68 9.82
CA PRO A 106 -1.42 30.03 8.58
C PRO A 106 -1.35 28.50 8.68
N LEU A 107 -1.20 27.93 9.89
CA LEU A 107 -1.19 26.48 10.09
C LEU A 107 -2.59 25.89 9.85
N TYR A 108 -3.65 26.53 10.36
CA TYR A 108 -5.03 26.12 10.07
C TYR A 108 -5.37 26.22 8.57
N LYS A 109 -4.90 27.26 7.88
CA LYS A 109 -5.05 27.36 6.42
C LYS A 109 -4.37 26.18 5.69
N LYS A 110 -3.17 25.79 6.12
CA LYS A 110 -2.45 24.62 5.56
C LYS A 110 -3.18 23.31 5.83
N VAL A 111 -3.80 23.14 7.01
CA VAL A 111 -4.64 21.97 7.30
C VAL A 111 -5.78 21.88 6.28
N GLY A 112 -6.53 22.97 6.06
CA GLY A 112 -7.63 23.00 5.09
C GLY A 112 -7.20 22.57 3.68
N GLN A 113 -6.10 23.15 3.19
CA GLN A 113 -5.54 22.80 1.88
C GLN A 113 -5.15 21.32 1.78
N LYS A 114 -4.53 20.78 2.83
CA LYS A 114 -4.12 19.37 2.86
C LYS A 114 -5.29 18.41 2.99
N THR A 115 -6.34 18.79 3.72
CA THR A 115 -7.57 18.00 3.81
C THR A 115 -8.31 17.97 2.47
N GLU A 116 -8.35 19.08 1.74
CA GLU A 116 -8.95 19.13 0.40
C GLU A 116 -8.17 18.27 -0.59
N GLN A 117 -6.83 18.36 -0.57
CA GLN A 117 -5.95 17.50 -1.36
C GLN A 117 -6.21 16.00 -1.08
N LEU A 118 -6.39 15.63 0.20
CA LEU A 118 -6.69 14.26 0.60
C LEU A 118 -8.08 13.80 0.11
N MET A 119 -9.10 14.66 0.19
CA MET A 119 -10.45 14.35 -0.31
C MET A 119 -10.45 14.09 -1.81
N VAL A 120 -9.67 14.86 -2.58
CA VAL A 120 -9.50 14.62 -4.03
C VAL A 120 -8.89 13.24 -4.28
N MET A 121 -7.81 12.88 -3.60
CA MET A 121 -7.17 11.55 -3.76
C MET A 121 -8.08 10.39 -3.36
N ILE A 122 -8.86 10.54 -2.29
CA ILE A 122 -9.83 9.52 -1.87
C ILE A 122 -10.94 9.38 -2.92
N SER A 123 -11.38 10.47 -3.54
CA SER A 123 -12.36 10.41 -4.63
C SER A 123 -11.83 9.75 -5.92
N GLN A 124 -10.51 9.71 -6.10
CA GLN A 124 -9.87 8.97 -7.20
C GLN A 124 -9.82 7.48 -6.89
N LEU A 125 -9.56 7.11 -5.62
CA LEU A 125 -9.66 5.72 -5.15
C LEU A 125 -11.05 5.14 -5.31
N SER A 126 -12.11 5.92 -5.06
CA SER A 126 -13.49 5.44 -5.18
C SER A 126 -13.96 5.22 -6.62
N ARG A 127 -13.19 5.67 -7.61
CA ARG A 127 -13.48 5.51 -9.05
C ARG A 127 -12.70 4.37 -9.71
N LEU A 128 -11.78 3.75 -8.97
CA LEU A 128 -10.97 2.60 -9.39
C LEU A 128 -11.61 1.28 -8.97
#